data_AF-A0A2S8UDA5-F1
#
_entry.id   AF-A0A2S8UDA5-F1
#
_cell.length_a   1.000
_cell.length_b   1.000
_cell.length_c   1.000
_cell.angle_alpha   90.00
_cell.angle_beta   90.00
_cell.angle_gamma   90.00
#
_symmetry.space_group_name_H-M   'P 1'
#
loop_
_entity.id
_entity.type
_entity.pdbx_description
1 polymer ?
#
loop_
_entity_poly.entity_id
_entity_poly.type
_entity_poly.pdbx_seq_one_letter_code
_entity_poly.pdbx_strand_id
1 'polypeptide(L)'
;MTSVAELFAHAGVVNRGVVRWGEPPSEAGPGVYIVSTVEGPASNAGLSTAPLRPSALEDLLRVRPETAVDGQTATVSMLKLRLDAMWAEREPVAYIGLASTSVRTRVRQFYRTRIGARAPHSGGWPIKMLDPAKLWVHYGSVADPREAEAAMVARFVSGLPSHVRVGLIDPGAAIPFANLTFPGGRRKRHGLSGVKPRRSLDGGE
;
A
#
# COMPACT_ATOMS: atom_id res chain seq x y z
N MET A 1 -9.29 -14.92 -2.46
CA MET A 1 -8.08 -14.12 -2.19
C MET A 1 -7.18 -14.22 -3.38
N THR A 2 -6.54 -13.12 -3.74
CA THR A 2 -5.73 -13.03 -4.97
C THR A 2 -4.27 -13.26 -4.62
N SER A 3 -3.59 -14.16 -5.32
CA SER A 3 -2.15 -14.35 -5.11
C SER A 3 -1.34 -13.34 -5.91
N VAL A 4 -0.06 -13.13 -5.54
CA VAL A 4 0.85 -12.27 -6.31
C VAL A 4 1.06 -12.84 -7.72
N ALA A 5 1.24 -14.15 -7.83
CA ALA A 5 1.44 -14.84 -9.11
C ALA A 5 0.25 -14.61 -10.05
N GLU A 6 -0.97 -14.65 -9.52
CA GLU A 6 -2.18 -14.39 -10.28
C GLU A 6 -2.25 -12.94 -10.78
N LEU A 7 -1.90 -11.96 -9.93
CA LEU A 7 -1.83 -10.56 -10.35
C LEU A 7 -0.80 -10.33 -11.46
N PHE A 8 0.41 -10.88 -11.29
CA PHE A 8 1.45 -10.78 -12.31
C PHE A 8 1.05 -11.46 -13.61
N ALA A 9 0.49 -12.66 -13.56
CA ALA A 9 0.01 -13.37 -14.74
C ALA A 9 -1.10 -12.59 -15.46
N HIS A 10 -2.08 -12.05 -14.73
CA HIS A 10 -3.17 -11.27 -15.29
C HIS A 10 -2.69 -10.01 -16.02
N ALA A 11 -1.62 -9.37 -15.52
CA ALA A 11 -1.08 -8.13 -16.08
C ALA A 11 0.10 -8.34 -17.04
N GLY A 12 0.42 -9.58 -17.42
CA GLY A 12 1.55 -9.89 -18.31
C GLY A 12 2.92 -9.51 -17.73
N VAL A 13 3.04 -9.48 -16.40
CA VAL A 13 4.26 -9.09 -15.70
C VAL A 13 5.21 -10.29 -15.61
N VAL A 14 6.46 -10.11 -16.05
CA VAL A 14 7.51 -11.11 -15.85
C VAL A 14 7.99 -11.00 -14.40
N ASN A 15 7.71 -12.02 -13.58
CA ASN A 15 8.18 -12.09 -12.20
C ASN A 15 9.72 -12.12 -12.16
N ARG A 16 10.33 -11.17 -11.46
CA ARG A 16 11.80 -11.04 -11.33
C ARG A 16 12.32 -11.45 -9.96
N GLY A 17 11.43 -11.65 -8.99
CA GLY A 17 11.77 -12.17 -7.68
C GLY A 17 10.99 -11.51 -6.55
N VAL A 18 11.44 -11.84 -5.34
CA VAL A 18 10.91 -11.36 -4.07
C VAL A 18 12.08 -11.01 -3.16
N VAL A 19 11.92 -9.98 -2.34
CA VAL A 19 12.88 -9.60 -1.29
C VAL A 19 12.15 -9.28 0.01
N ARG A 20 12.84 -9.36 1.13
CA ARG A 20 12.26 -8.95 2.42
C ARG A 20 12.06 -7.44 2.46
N TRP A 21 11.05 -6.97 3.18
CA TRP A 21 10.90 -5.53 3.37
C TRP A 21 12.15 -4.93 4.05
N GLY A 22 12.70 -3.88 3.44
CA GLY A 22 13.97 -3.25 3.83
C GLY A 22 15.13 -3.61 2.91
N GLU A 23 15.03 -4.73 2.19
CA GLU A 23 16.00 -5.12 1.17
C GLU A 23 15.68 -4.50 -0.19
N PRO A 24 16.69 -4.09 -0.96
CA PRO A 24 16.47 -3.53 -2.28
C PRO A 24 16.24 -4.64 -3.32
N PRO A 25 15.18 -4.54 -4.15
CA PRO A 25 15.04 -5.39 -5.33
C PRO A 25 16.25 -5.30 -6.27
N SER A 26 16.54 -6.38 -7.00
CA SER A 26 17.59 -6.39 -8.02
C SER A 26 17.18 -5.61 -9.29
N GLU A 27 15.87 -5.54 -9.58
CA GLU A 27 15.30 -4.88 -10.77
C GLU A 27 15.58 -3.37 -10.78
N ALA A 28 16.51 -2.98 -11.65
CA ALA A 28 16.97 -1.61 -11.79
C ALA A 28 16.14 -0.80 -12.79
N GLY A 29 15.37 -1.45 -13.65
CA GLY A 29 14.54 -0.83 -14.68
C GLY A 29 13.09 -0.56 -14.26
N PRO A 30 12.27 -0.07 -15.22
CA PRO A 30 10.84 0.14 -15.02
C PRO A 30 10.09 -1.17 -14.75
N GLY A 31 8.97 -1.07 -14.05
CA GLY A 31 8.16 -2.25 -13.74
C GLY A 31 7.18 -1.99 -12.61
N VAL A 32 6.70 -3.08 -12.03
CA VAL A 32 5.73 -3.07 -10.93
C VAL A 32 6.27 -3.81 -9.72
N TYR A 33 5.67 -3.53 -8.56
CA TYR A 33 5.97 -4.22 -7.33
C TYR A 33 4.72 -4.34 -6.45
N ILE A 34 4.68 -5.42 -5.66
CA ILE A 34 3.61 -5.74 -4.73
C ILE A 34 4.21 -5.89 -3.34
N VAL A 35 3.65 -5.19 -2.36
CA VAL A 35 3.94 -5.42 -0.94
C VAL A 35 2.93 -6.42 -0.42
N SER A 36 3.43 -7.54 0.11
CA SER A 36 2.63 -8.69 0.51
C SER A 36 3.03 -9.19 1.90
N THR A 37 2.11 -9.88 2.59
CA THR A 37 2.42 -10.56 3.86
C THR A 37 2.99 -11.96 3.68
N VAL A 38 3.14 -12.43 2.44
CA VAL A 38 3.68 -13.76 2.12
C VAL A 38 4.87 -13.67 1.18
N GLU A 39 5.84 -14.56 1.38
CA GLU A 39 7.03 -14.68 0.53
C GLU A 39 6.73 -15.43 -0.77
N GLY A 40 5.97 -16.52 -0.69
CA GLY A 40 5.65 -17.35 -1.85
C GLY A 40 4.62 -16.66 -2.76
N PRO A 41 4.92 -16.41 -4.05
CA PRO A 41 4.04 -15.63 -4.92
C PRO A 41 2.71 -16.34 -5.23
N ALA A 42 2.66 -17.67 -5.14
CA ALA A 42 1.43 -18.45 -5.30
C ALA A 42 0.61 -18.57 -3.99
N SER A 43 1.16 -18.16 -2.85
CA SER A 43 0.44 -18.21 -1.57
C SER A 43 -0.64 -17.14 -1.54
N ASN A 44 -1.83 -17.54 -1.07
CA ASN A 44 -2.96 -16.66 -0.82
C ASN A 44 -3.33 -16.59 0.68
N ALA A 45 -2.44 -17.09 1.55
CA ALA A 45 -2.63 -17.15 2.99
C ALA A 45 -2.27 -15.83 3.67
N GLY A 46 -3.09 -14.79 3.45
CA GLY A 46 -2.92 -13.50 4.11
C GLY A 46 -3.23 -13.54 5.61
N LEU A 47 -2.88 -12.47 6.32
CA LEU A 47 -3.14 -12.34 7.75
C LEU A 47 -4.59 -11.94 8.04
N SER A 48 -5.17 -12.47 9.11
CA SER A 48 -6.53 -12.13 9.51
C SER A 48 -6.68 -10.68 9.96
N THR A 49 -5.64 -10.16 10.62
CA THR A 49 -5.56 -8.78 11.08
C THR A 49 -4.38 -8.05 10.46
N ALA A 50 -4.52 -6.73 10.31
CA ALA A 50 -3.40 -5.91 9.88
C ALA A 50 -2.25 -6.05 10.88
N PRO A 51 -1.03 -6.34 10.42
CA PRO A 51 0.14 -6.41 11.30
C PRO A 51 0.60 -4.99 11.69
N LEU A 52 -0.25 -4.18 12.31
CA LEU A 52 0.08 -2.81 12.71
C LEU A 52 1.17 -2.81 13.78
N ARG A 53 2.13 -1.91 13.65
CA ARG A 53 3.21 -1.69 14.61
C ARG A 53 2.86 -0.49 15.49
N PRO A 54 2.57 -0.69 16.80
CA PRO A 54 2.12 0.38 17.70
C PRO A 54 3.04 1.61 17.70
N SER A 55 4.36 1.40 17.79
CA SER A 55 5.34 2.50 17.77
C SER A 55 5.28 3.36 16.50
N ALA A 56 4.91 2.79 15.35
CA ALA A 56 4.77 3.58 14.12
C ALA A 56 3.54 4.49 14.15
N LEU A 57 2.47 4.08 14.84
CA LEU A 57 1.27 4.89 15.06
C LEU A 57 1.58 6.06 16.00
N GLU A 58 2.26 5.77 17.12
CA GLU A 58 2.74 6.77 18.08
C GLU A 58 3.69 7.77 17.43
N ASP A 59 4.65 7.28 16.63
CA ASP A 59 5.57 8.12 15.86
C ASP A 59 4.81 9.06 14.92
N LEU A 60 3.81 8.56 14.20
CA LEU A 60 2.99 9.39 13.31
C LEU A 60 2.29 10.50 14.10
N LEU A 61 1.61 10.17 15.19
CA LEU A 61 0.88 11.18 15.98
C LEU A 61 1.83 12.18 16.64
N ARG A 62 3.05 11.75 17.01
CA ARG A 62 4.09 12.64 17.53
C ARG A 62 4.61 13.62 16.48
N VAL A 63 4.86 13.16 15.25
CA VAL A 63 5.38 14.03 14.17
C VAL A 63 4.28 14.78 13.41
N ARG A 64 3.02 14.36 13.57
CA ARG A 64 1.82 14.92 12.96
C ARG A 64 0.68 15.00 13.99
N PRO A 65 0.80 15.88 15.01
CA PRO A 65 -0.26 16.08 16.00
C PRO A 65 -1.57 16.56 15.37
N GLU A 66 -1.53 17.12 14.15
CA GLU A 66 -2.68 17.49 13.33
C GLU A 66 -3.41 16.31 12.66
N THR A 67 -2.95 15.07 12.88
CA THR A 67 -3.59 13.87 12.34
C THR A 67 -5.01 13.76 12.90
N ALA A 68 -5.98 13.53 12.02
CA ALA A 68 -7.39 13.41 12.38
C ALA A 68 -8.04 12.19 11.73
N VAL A 69 -8.99 11.59 12.45
CA VAL A 69 -9.91 10.55 11.96
C VAL A 69 -11.30 11.16 11.92
N ASP A 70 -11.90 11.25 10.74
CA ASP A 70 -13.23 11.85 10.51
C ASP A 70 -13.36 13.27 11.10
N GLY A 71 -12.28 14.05 11.00
CA GLY A 71 -12.22 15.43 11.50
C GLY A 71 -11.91 15.59 12.99
N GLN A 72 -11.87 14.49 13.76
CA GLN A 72 -11.49 14.49 15.17
C GLN A 72 -9.99 14.23 15.33
N THR A 73 -9.32 14.92 16.26
CA THR A 73 -7.91 14.68 16.57
C THR A 73 -7.68 13.21 16.90
N ALA A 74 -6.74 12.58 16.21
CA ALA A 74 -6.54 11.15 16.30
C ALA A 74 -5.82 10.75 17.60
N THR A 75 -6.38 9.76 18.29
CA THR A 75 -5.64 8.96 19.28
C THR A 75 -5.02 7.74 18.61
N VAL A 76 -4.07 7.07 19.29
CA VAL A 76 -3.48 5.81 18.79
C VAL A 76 -4.57 4.77 18.52
N SER A 77 -5.54 4.64 19.43
CA SER A 77 -6.66 3.70 19.28
C SER A 77 -7.55 4.04 18.08
N MET A 78 -7.88 5.32 17.86
CA MET A 78 -8.68 5.74 16.70
C MET A 78 -7.95 5.47 15.39
N LEU A 79 -6.66 5.79 15.32
CA LEU A 79 -5.83 5.55 14.14
C LEU A 79 -5.71 4.05 13.86
N LYS A 80 -5.48 3.23 14.90
CA LYS A 80 -5.42 1.78 14.79
C LYS A 80 -6.71 1.20 14.22
N LEU A 81 -7.86 1.52 14.85
CA LEU A 81 -9.16 1.05 14.39
C LEU A 81 -9.44 1.45 12.94
N ARG A 82 -9.04 2.67 12.54
CA ARG A 82 -9.23 3.12 11.16
C ARG A 82 -8.35 2.37 10.17
N LEU A 83 -7.09 2.11 10.51
CA LEU A 83 -6.20 1.32 9.66
C LEU A 83 -6.64 -0.14 9.59
N ASP A 84 -7.10 -0.73 10.69
CA ASP A 84 -7.67 -2.10 10.69
C ASP A 84 -8.87 -2.18 9.74
N ALA A 85 -9.77 -1.19 9.74
CA ALA A 85 -10.91 -1.15 8.81
C ALA A 85 -10.52 -1.00 7.32
N MET A 86 -9.28 -0.60 7.02
CA MET A 86 -8.76 -0.57 5.65
C MET A 86 -8.19 -1.93 5.20
N TRP A 87 -8.00 -2.88 6.13
CA TRP A 87 -7.36 -4.17 5.88
C TRP A 87 -8.38 -5.19 5.36
N ALA A 88 -8.05 -5.83 4.25
CA ALA A 88 -8.82 -6.97 3.77
C ALA A 88 -8.34 -8.22 4.54
N GLU A 89 -9.18 -8.74 5.44
CA GLU A 89 -8.90 -9.95 6.19
C GLU A 89 -8.45 -11.09 5.26
N ARG A 90 -7.36 -11.79 5.61
CA ARG A 90 -6.80 -12.95 4.89
C ARG A 90 -6.32 -12.67 3.46
N GLU A 91 -6.32 -11.42 3.02
CA GLU A 91 -5.79 -11.01 1.73
C GLU A 91 -4.30 -10.68 1.88
N PRO A 92 -3.39 -11.40 1.20
CA PRO A 92 -1.95 -11.17 1.36
C PRO A 92 -1.47 -9.84 0.76
N VAL A 93 -2.14 -9.32 -0.26
CA VAL A 93 -1.67 -8.14 -1.00
C VAL A 93 -2.07 -6.85 -0.26
N ALA A 94 -1.06 -6.17 0.30
CA ALA A 94 -1.25 -4.93 1.07
C ALA A 94 -1.11 -3.67 0.20
N TYR A 95 -0.31 -3.72 -0.86
CA TYR A 95 -0.08 -2.60 -1.77
C TYR A 95 0.38 -3.07 -3.14
N ILE A 96 -0.12 -2.42 -4.18
CA ILE A 96 0.33 -2.57 -5.56
C ILE A 96 0.89 -1.22 -6.02
N GLY A 97 2.08 -1.22 -6.60
CA GLY A 97 2.71 0.00 -7.11
C GLY A 97 3.49 -0.21 -8.39
N LEU A 98 3.81 0.91 -9.03
CA LEU A 98 4.62 0.99 -10.24
C LEU A 98 5.85 1.85 -10.05
N ALA A 99 6.85 1.62 -10.91
CA ALA A 99 8.01 2.46 -11.09
C ALA A 99 8.25 2.71 -12.58
N SER A 100 8.24 3.98 -13.00
CA SER A 100 8.47 4.35 -14.41
C SER A 100 9.95 4.32 -14.83
N THR A 101 10.87 4.30 -13.86
CA THR A 101 12.32 4.33 -14.13
C THR A 101 13.04 3.17 -13.50
N SER A 102 12.82 2.94 -12.20
CA SER A 102 13.56 1.93 -11.45
C SER A 102 12.74 1.40 -10.27
N VAL A 103 12.35 0.12 -10.32
CA VAL A 103 11.66 -0.55 -9.20
C VAL A 103 12.51 -0.50 -7.94
N ARG A 104 13.79 -0.85 -8.03
CA ARG A 104 14.75 -0.74 -6.92
C ARG A 104 14.76 0.64 -6.28
N THR A 105 14.84 1.71 -7.07
CA THR A 105 14.85 3.09 -6.54
C THR A 105 13.52 3.42 -5.88
N ARG A 106 12.40 3.06 -6.51
CA ARG A 106 11.06 3.34 -5.99
C ARG A 106 10.78 2.61 -4.68
N VAL A 107 11.26 1.38 -4.53
CA VAL A 107 11.14 0.61 -3.28
C VAL A 107 12.09 1.16 -2.21
N ARG A 108 13.35 1.49 -2.55
CA ARG A 108 14.29 2.14 -1.60
C ARG A 108 13.76 3.48 -1.08
N GLN A 109 13.05 4.23 -1.91
CA GLN A 109 12.38 5.46 -1.49
C GLN A 109 11.38 5.21 -0.36
N PHE A 110 10.62 4.11 -0.38
CA PHE A 110 9.79 3.74 0.78
C PHE A 110 10.66 3.68 2.02
N TYR A 111 11.71 2.85 2.04
CA TYR A 111 12.52 2.63 3.24
C TYR A 111 13.06 3.92 3.85
N ARG A 112 13.58 4.82 3.02
CA ARG A 112 14.17 6.10 3.46
C ARG A 112 13.14 7.18 3.83
N THR A 113 11.92 7.08 3.32
CA THR A 113 10.86 8.06 3.64
C THR A 113 10.46 7.94 5.10
N ARG A 114 10.62 9.03 5.86
CA ARG A 114 10.21 9.12 7.26
C ARG A 114 8.69 9.05 7.39
N ILE A 115 8.22 8.51 8.52
CA ILE A 115 6.80 8.56 8.89
C ILE A 115 6.35 10.03 8.93
N GLY A 116 5.12 10.31 8.45
CA GLY A 116 4.58 11.66 8.38
C GLY A 116 5.21 12.57 7.31
N ALA A 117 6.13 12.06 6.47
CA ALA A 117 6.70 12.84 5.38
C ALA A 117 5.73 12.95 4.19
N ARG A 118 5.80 14.07 3.46
CA ARG A 118 4.90 14.36 2.34
C ARG A 118 5.17 13.49 1.11
N ALA A 119 6.42 13.22 0.80
CA ALA A 119 6.88 12.66 -0.46
C ALA A 119 8.11 11.78 -0.23
N PRO A 120 8.46 10.88 -1.17
CA PRO A 120 7.81 10.59 -2.46
C PRO A 120 6.63 9.60 -2.43
N HIS A 121 6.28 9.01 -1.26
CA HIS A 121 5.23 7.99 -1.14
C HIS A 121 3.97 8.48 -0.42
N SER A 122 3.45 9.62 -0.88
CA SER A 122 2.28 10.23 -0.24
C SER A 122 1.00 9.37 -0.29
N GLY A 123 0.92 8.44 -1.25
CA GLY A 123 -0.18 7.49 -1.42
C GLY A 123 0.00 6.18 -0.68
N GLY A 124 1.20 5.60 -0.66
CA GLY A 124 1.48 4.30 -0.03
C GLY A 124 1.88 4.36 1.46
N TRP A 125 1.74 5.52 2.11
CA TRP A 125 2.16 5.71 3.50
C TRP A 125 1.58 4.69 4.50
N PRO A 126 0.37 4.11 4.35
CA PRO A 126 -0.13 3.13 5.33
C PRO A 126 0.77 1.91 5.49
N ILE A 127 1.55 1.54 4.46
CA ILE A 127 2.54 0.45 4.58
C ILE A 127 3.55 0.71 5.72
N LYS A 128 3.88 1.97 6.00
CA LYS A 128 4.82 2.32 7.08
C LYS A 128 4.28 2.03 8.48
N MET A 129 2.97 1.82 8.60
CA MET A 129 2.31 1.49 9.86
C MET A 129 2.33 -0.01 10.15
N LEU A 130 2.68 -0.84 9.16
CA LEU A 130 2.78 -2.29 9.30
C LEU A 130 4.14 -2.71 9.88
N ASP A 131 4.18 -3.88 10.50
CA ASP A 131 5.37 -4.56 10.99
C ASP A 131 6.25 -5.00 9.80
N PRO A 132 7.44 -4.42 9.63
CA PRO A 132 8.36 -4.76 8.55
C PRO A 132 8.73 -6.25 8.50
N ALA A 133 8.77 -6.93 9.65
CA ALA A 133 9.16 -8.34 9.72
C ALA A 133 8.14 -9.27 9.08
N LYS A 134 6.93 -8.78 8.79
CA LYS A 134 5.84 -9.54 8.18
C LYS A 134 5.62 -9.17 6.71
N LEU A 135 6.52 -8.40 6.10
CA LEU A 135 6.35 -7.88 4.75
C LEU A 135 7.43 -8.35 3.78
N TRP A 136 6.97 -8.59 2.56
CA TRP A 136 7.78 -8.95 1.40
C TRP A 136 7.46 -8.01 0.24
N VAL A 137 8.44 -7.79 -0.63
CA VAL A 137 8.28 -7.01 -1.87
C VAL A 137 8.52 -7.94 -3.04
N HIS A 138 7.45 -8.25 -3.76
CA HIS A 138 7.50 -8.96 -5.03
C HIS A 138 7.63 -7.95 -6.15
N TYR A 139 8.41 -8.25 -7.18
CA TYR A 139 8.64 -7.31 -8.27
C TYR A 139 8.76 -8.00 -9.62
N GLY A 140 8.42 -7.25 -10.66
CA GLY A 140 8.48 -7.76 -12.01
C GLY A 140 8.63 -6.64 -13.04
N SER A 141 9.16 -7.03 -14.20
CA SER A 141 9.35 -6.13 -15.35
C SER A 141 8.15 -6.25 -16.29
N VAL A 142 7.72 -5.13 -16.86
CA VAL A 142 6.64 -5.06 -17.84
C VAL A 142 6.84 -3.82 -18.72
N ALA A 143 6.38 -3.87 -19.97
CA ALA A 143 6.55 -2.79 -20.94
C ALA A 143 5.79 -1.52 -20.54
N ASP A 144 4.53 -1.67 -20.10
CA ASP A 144 3.72 -0.57 -19.56
C ASP A 144 3.40 -0.80 -18.07
N PRO A 145 4.19 -0.23 -17.14
CA PRO A 145 3.94 -0.35 -15.71
C PRO A 145 2.63 0.29 -15.24
N ARG A 146 2.10 1.27 -15.98
CA ARG A 146 0.87 1.97 -15.62
C ARG A 146 -0.34 1.12 -15.96
N GLU A 147 -0.38 0.58 -17.17
CA GLU A 147 -1.43 -0.35 -17.58
C GLU A 147 -1.41 -1.60 -16.69
N ALA A 148 -0.22 -2.16 -16.42
CA ALA A 148 -0.08 -3.32 -15.56
C ALA A 148 -0.56 -3.07 -14.12
N GLU A 149 -0.20 -1.93 -13.51
CA GLU A 149 -0.69 -1.57 -12.17
C GLU A 149 -2.20 -1.44 -12.13
N ALA A 150 -2.78 -0.78 -13.15
CA ALA A 150 -4.23 -0.65 -13.27
C ALA A 150 -4.93 -2.01 -13.39
N ALA A 151 -4.40 -2.90 -14.24
CA ALA A 151 -4.92 -4.25 -14.44
C ALA A 151 -4.82 -5.10 -13.16
N MET A 152 -3.70 -5.05 -12.44
CA MET A 152 -3.54 -5.76 -11.18
C MET A 152 -4.52 -5.24 -10.11
N VAL A 153 -4.69 -3.93 -9.99
CA VAL A 153 -5.64 -3.35 -9.04
C VAL A 153 -7.08 -3.76 -9.39
N ALA A 154 -7.45 -3.73 -10.66
CA ALA A 154 -8.77 -4.19 -11.12
C ALA A 154 -8.98 -5.68 -10.80
N ARG A 155 -7.96 -6.52 -11.06
CA ARG A 155 -8.01 -7.95 -10.73
C ARG A 155 -8.19 -8.18 -9.24
N PHE A 156 -7.40 -7.52 -8.40
CA PHE A 156 -7.52 -7.57 -6.95
C PHE A 156 -8.95 -7.29 -6.49
N VAL A 157 -9.54 -6.19 -6.97
CA VAL A 157 -10.90 -5.78 -6.61
C VAL A 157 -11.91 -6.86 -7.04
N SER A 158 -11.77 -7.40 -8.25
CA SER A 158 -12.65 -8.46 -8.78
C SER A 158 -12.52 -9.79 -8.03
N GLY A 159 -11.33 -10.10 -7.52
CA GLY A 159 -11.01 -11.35 -6.80
C GLY A 159 -11.32 -11.30 -5.30
N LEU A 160 -11.66 -10.13 -4.76
CA LEU A 160 -11.98 -9.96 -3.36
C LEU A 160 -13.37 -10.55 -3.05
N PRO A 161 -13.48 -11.51 -2.10
CA PRO A 161 -14.77 -12.09 -1.72
C PRO A 161 -15.76 -11.03 -1.23
N SER A 162 -17.05 -11.17 -1.57
CA SER A 162 -18.09 -10.21 -1.22
C SER A 162 -18.17 -9.92 0.29
N HIS A 163 -18.04 -10.95 1.13
CA HIS A 163 -18.09 -10.81 2.58
C HIS A 163 -16.92 -9.99 3.15
N VAL A 164 -15.73 -10.05 2.54
CA VAL A 164 -14.59 -9.21 2.91
C VAL A 164 -14.80 -7.79 2.42
N ARG A 165 -15.28 -7.63 1.17
CA ARG A 165 -15.54 -6.33 0.57
C ARG A 165 -16.48 -5.47 1.40
N VAL A 166 -17.60 -6.03 1.89
CA VAL A 166 -18.59 -5.29 2.68
C VAL A 166 -18.07 -4.87 4.06
N GLY A 167 -17.06 -5.56 4.59
CA GLY A 167 -16.43 -5.23 5.86
C GLY A 167 -15.35 -4.14 5.79
N LEU A 168 -14.93 -3.75 4.58
CA LEU A 168 -13.95 -2.67 4.40
C LEU A 168 -14.55 -1.30 4.67
N ILE A 169 -13.69 -0.36 5.08
CA ILE A 169 -14.06 1.04 5.34
C ILE A 169 -14.72 1.74 4.13
N ASP A 170 -14.40 1.30 2.91
CA ASP A 170 -15.03 1.79 1.70
C ASP A 170 -15.32 0.61 0.75
N PRO A 171 -16.50 -0.04 0.86
CA PRO A 171 -16.84 -1.20 0.04
C PRO A 171 -16.89 -0.89 -1.45
N GLY A 172 -17.21 0.36 -1.81
CA GLY A 172 -17.19 0.81 -3.19
C GLY A 172 -15.77 1.07 -3.72
N ALA A 173 -14.77 1.11 -2.83
CA ALA A 173 -13.38 1.38 -3.14
C ALA A 173 -12.44 0.31 -2.51
N ALA A 174 -12.73 -0.97 -2.74
CA ALA A 174 -12.07 -2.11 -2.13
C ALA A 174 -10.68 -2.45 -2.73
N ILE A 175 -9.81 -1.43 -2.86
CA ILE A 175 -8.41 -1.57 -3.30
C ILE A 175 -7.50 -2.02 -2.15
N PRO A 176 -6.28 -2.52 -2.43
CA PRO A 176 -5.37 -2.99 -1.40
C PRO A 176 -5.19 -1.97 -0.27
N PHE A 177 -4.87 -2.48 0.92
CA PHE A 177 -4.81 -1.71 2.17
C PHE A 177 -4.22 -0.31 2.00
N ALA A 178 -3.01 -0.21 1.43
CA ALA A 178 -2.29 1.05 1.30
C ALA A 178 -2.44 1.75 -0.07
N ASN A 179 -3.18 1.19 -1.02
CA ASN A 179 -3.60 1.95 -2.19
C ASN A 179 -4.72 2.90 -1.75
N LEU A 180 -4.51 4.21 -1.93
CA LEU A 180 -5.47 5.25 -1.49
C LEU A 180 -6.25 5.88 -2.65
N THR A 181 -5.88 5.57 -3.88
CA THR A 181 -6.52 6.06 -5.10
C THR A 181 -6.64 4.90 -6.08
N PHE A 182 -7.82 4.74 -6.67
CA PHE A 182 -8.05 3.82 -7.79
C PHE A 182 -7.32 4.27 -9.05
N PRO A 183 -6.96 3.33 -9.94
CA PRO A 183 -6.80 3.65 -11.35
C PRO A 183 -8.06 4.36 -11.85
N GLY A 184 -7.93 5.60 -12.35
CA GLY A 184 -9.06 6.47 -12.70
C GLY A 184 -9.38 7.58 -11.69
N GLY A 185 -8.66 7.67 -10.57
CA GLY A 185 -8.62 8.88 -9.73
C GLY A 185 -9.57 8.92 -8.52
N ARG A 186 -10.50 7.98 -8.39
CA ARG A 186 -11.35 7.88 -7.18
C ARG A 186 -10.49 7.58 -5.95
N ARG A 187 -10.64 8.38 -4.89
CA ARG A 187 -9.93 8.18 -3.61
C ARG A 187 -10.72 7.26 -2.67
N LYS A 188 -10.02 6.39 -1.94
CA LYS A 188 -10.58 5.58 -0.85
C LYS A 188 -11.12 6.51 0.24
N ARG A 189 -12.38 6.35 0.64
CA ARG A 189 -12.98 7.13 1.74
C ARG A 189 -12.54 6.58 3.10
N HIS A 190 -11.29 6.82 3.45
CA HIS A 190 -10.69 6.34 4.69
C HIS A 190 -10.81 7.34 5.86
N GLY A 191 -11.24 8.59 5.65
CA GLY A 191 -11.47 9.57 6.72
C GLY A 191 -10.22 10.07 7.47
N LEU A 192 -9.03 9.61 7.10
CA LEU A 192 -7.76 10.10 7.68
C LEU A 192 -7.33 11.40 7.01
N SER A 193 -6.91 12.37 7.82
CA SER A 193 -6.32 13.62 7.36
C SER A 193 -5.17 14.04 8.27
N GLY A 194 -4.38 15.05 7.89
CA GLY A 194 -3.24 15.51 8.69
C GLY A 194 -2.03 14.55 8.75
N VAL A 195 -2.11 13.36 8.15
CA VAL A 195 -1.03 12.34 8.16
C VAL A 195 0.26 12.75 7.45
N LYS A 196 0.28 13.92 6.79
CA LYS A 196 1.42 14.50 6.08
C LYS A 196 1.24 16.01 5.95
N PRO A 197 2.33 16.78 5.75
CA PRO A 197 2.25 18.22 5.53
C PRO A 197 1.29 18.60 4.41
N ARG A 198 0.51 19.65 4.64
CA ARG A 198 -0.23 20.32 3.58
C ARG A 198 0.74 20.79 2.49
N ARG A 199 0.26 20.89 1.26
CA ARG A 199 1.04 21.52 0.19
C ARG A 199 1.06 23.01 0.56
N SER A 200 2.23 23.61 0.77
CA SER A 200 2.34 25.06 0.75
C SER A 200 1.80 25.53 -0.60
N LEU A 201 0.92 26.54 -0.57
CA LEU A 201 0.43 27.19 -1.78
C LEU A 201 1.48 28.12 -2.40
N ASP A 202 2.62 28.31 -1.74
CA ASP A 202 3.70 29.18 -2.21
C ASP A 202 4.76 28.35 -2.96
N GLY A 203 4.65 28.41 -4.29
CA GLY A 203 5.63 27.85 -5.23
C GLY A 203 5.21 28.08 -6.68
N GLY A 204 4.50 29.18 -6.93
CA GLY A 204 4.29 29.73 -8.26
C GLY A 204 5.26 30.90 -8.44
N GLU A 205 6.42 30.59 -8.98
CA GLU A 205 7.19 31.45 -9.88
C GLU A 205 7.76 30.56 -10.99
#